data_AF-A0A2N9FT46-F1
#
_entry.id   AF-A0A2N9FT46-F1
#
_cell.length_a   1.000
_cell.length_b   1.000
_cell.length_c   1.000
_cell.angle_alpha   90.00
_cell.angle_beta   90.00
_cell.angle_gamma   90.00
#
_symmetry.space_group_name_H-M   'P 1'
#
loop_
_entity.id
_entity.type
_entity.pdbx_description
1 polymer ?
#
loop_
_entity_poly.entity_id
_entity_poly.type
_entity_poly.pdbx_seq_one_letter_code
_entity_poly.pdbx_strand_id
1 'polypeptide(L)'
;MLVWLPMREKLSLICSSINPIFVAEALFEITLTRFSGDILPATDAGIVLSIADRLASLVGLFASGCQPSSTNDPFGLRRISYGLVQVLVEKDRNLDLKQALELAAEVQHIKVDASTIDDVRAKDPSRVLSQFNITVPMVATINSNAMTYN
;
A
#
# COMPACT_ATOMS: atom_id res chain seq x y z
N MET A 1 1.15 -11.67 -37.70
CA MET A 1 0.01 -12.59 -37.53
C MET A 1 0.16 -13.33 -36.20
N LEU A 2 0.02 -12.64 -35.05
CA LEU A 2 0.09 -13.26 -33.71
C LEU A 2 -0.76 -12.44 -32.73
N VAL A 3 -2.06 -12.34 -33.00
CA VAL A 3 -3.00 -11.67 -32.09
C VAL A 3 -4.22 -12.58 -31.90
N TRP A 4 -4.04 -13.80 -31.38
CA TRP A 4 -5.11 -14.63 -30.82
C TRP A 4 -4.52 -15.90 -30.19
N LEU A 5 -3.91 -15.75 -29.02
CA LEU A 5 -3.67 -16.89 -28.11
C LEU A 5 -4.76 -16.81 -27.02
N PRO A 6 -5.58 -17.86 -26.80
CA PRO A 6 -6.62 -17.84 -25.78
C PRO A 6 -6.02 -17.57 -24.40
N MET A 7 -6.69 -16.74 -23.59
CA MET A 7 -6.26 -16.26 -22.26
C MET A 7 -5.64 -17.36 -21.37
N ARG A 8 -6.10 -18.61 -21.50
CA ARG A 8 -5.63 -19.77 -20.75
C ARG A 8 -4.18 -20.18 -21.08
N GLU A 9 -3.75 -20.09 -22.34
CA GLU A 9 -2.36 -20.40 -22.75
C GLU A 9 -1.40 -19.27 -22.42
N LYS A 10 -1.85 -18.01 -22.51
CA LYS A 10 -1.07 -16.84 -22.05
C LYS A 10 -0.83 -16.89 -20.55
N LEU A 11 -1.87 -17.23 -19.76
CA LEU A 11 -1.73 -17.43 -18.32
C LEU A 11 -0.86 -18.64 -17.97
N SER A 12 -0.92 -19.73 -18.74
CA SER A 12 -0.02 -20.88 -18.57
C SER A 12 1.43 -20.50 -18.85
N LEU A 13 1.72 -19.74 -19.91
CA LEU A 13 3.07 -19.24 -20.21
C LEU A 13 3.58 -18.27 -19.14
N ILE A 14 2.70 -17.39 -18.63
CA ILE A 14 3.02 -16.48 -17.53
C ILE A 14 3.34 -17.28 -16.27
N CYS A 15 2.51 -18.25 -15.88
CA CYS A 15 2.75 -19.13 -14.73
C CYS A 15 3.99 -20.02 -14.91
N SER A 16 4.34 -20.44 -16.13
CA SER A 16 5.59 -21.17 -16.41
C SER A 16 6.82 -20.26 -16.44
N SER A 17 6.64 -18.95 -16.64
CA SER A 17 7.73 -17.95 -16.66
C SER A 17 7.98 -17.28 -15.31
N ILE A 18 7.00 -17.32 -14.40
CA ILE A 18 7.12 -16.81 -13.05
C ILE A 18 7.84 -17.85 -12.20
N ASN A 19 9.07 -17.54 -11.80
CA ASN A 19 9.83 -18.40 -10.91
C ASN A 19 9.12 -18.45 -9.54
N PRO A 20 8.69 -19.64 -9.06
CA PRO A 20 7.96 -19.77 -7.80
C PRO A 20 8.77 -19.27 -6.58
N ILE A 21 10.09 -19.24 -6.67
CA ILE A 21 10.96 -18.69 -5.64
C ILE A 21 10.73 -17.19 -5.49
N PHE A 22 10.63 -16.43 -6.58
CA PHE A 22 10.37 -14.99 -6.52
C PHE A 22 8.98 -14.66 -5.98
N VAL A 23 7.99 -15.52 -6.26
CA VAL A 23 6.64 -15.38 -5.69
C VAL A 23 6.66 -15.64 -4.19
N ALA A 24 7.30 -16.73 -3.76
CA ALA A 24 7.42 -17.06 -2.34
C ALA A 24 8.17 -15.97 -1.57
N GLU A 25 9.22 -15.41 -2.17
CA GLU A 25 9.97 -14.29 -1.59
C GLU A 25 9.10 -13.04 -1.46
N ALA A 26 8.40 -12.63 -2.51
CA ALA A 26 7.50 -11.47 -2.44
C ALA A 26 6.38 -11.67 -1.39
N LEU A 27 5.81 -12.87 -1.30
CA LEU A 27 4.80 -13.25 -0.29
C LEU A 27 5.36 -13.32 1.13
N PHE A 28 6.67 -13.54 1.29
CA PHE A 28 7.31 -13.40 2.59
C PHE A 28 7.54 -11.92 2.92
N GLU A 29 8.04 -11.15 1.97
CA GLU A 29 8.42 -9.75 2.15
C GLU A 29 7.24 -8.83 2.51
N ILE A 30 6.04 -9.12 2.01
CA ILE A 30 4.79 -8.43 2.38
C ILE A 30 4.58 -8.35 3.91
N THR A 31 5.07 -9.36 4.64
CA THR A 31 4.92 -9.52 6.09
C THR A 31 6.00 -8.81 6.90
N LEU A 32 7.06 -8.27 6.28
CA LEU A 32 8.24 -7.79 7.00
C LEU A 32 8.06 -6.44 7.68
N THR A 33 7.25 -5.54 7.14
CA THR A 33 7.05 -4.20 7.74
C THR A 33 5.93 -4.22 8.77
N ARG A 34 6.22 -4.80 9.95
CA ARG A 34 5.24 -4.99 11.03
C ARG A 34 5.17 -3.80 11.98
N PHE A 35 6.29 -3.10 12.18
CA PHE A 35 6.39 -1.94 13.04
C PHE A 35 7.46 -0.97 12.51
N SER A 36 7.48 0.24 13.06
CA SER A 36 8.44 1.28 12.66
C SER A 36 9.88 0.82 12.85
N GLY A 37 10.70 0.89 11.80
CA GLY A 37 12.09 0.43 11.84
C GLY A 37 12.29 -1.08 11.70
N ASP A 38 11.25 -1.85 11.38
CA ASP A 38 11.36 -3.26 11.01
C ASP A 38 12.02 -3.44 9.63
N ILE A 39 12.29 -4.70 9.27
CA ILE A 39 12.87 -5.07 7.97
C ILE A 39 11.91 -4.67 6.85
N LEU A 40 12.46 -4.09 5.78
CA LEU A 40 11.70 -3.67 4.60
C LEU A 40 11.83 -4.71 3.47
N PRO A 41 10.80 -4.86 2.61
CA PRO A 41 10.91 -5.64 1.38
C PRO A 41 12.16 -5.22 0.58
N ALA A 42 12.96 -6.18 0.15
CA ALA A 42 14.17 -5.92 -0.61
C ALA A 42 13.91 -5.96 -2.11
N THR A 43 13.06 -6.88 -2.56
CA THR A 43 12.77 -7.07 -3.98
C THR A 43 11.74 -6.07 -4.49
N ASP A 44 11.82 -5.69 -5.77
CA ASP A 44 10.79 -4.83 -6.38
C ASP A 44 9.40 -5.46 -6.33
N ALA A 45 9.31 -6.78 -6.50
CA ALA A 45 8.06 -7.52 -6.40
C ALA A 45 7.46 -7.43 -5.00
N GLY A 46 8.26 -7.65 -3.95
CA GLY A 46 7.81 -7.52 -2.56
C GLY A 46 7.51 -6.09 -2.16
N ILE A 47 8.24 -5.09 -2.67
CA ILE A 47 7.93 -3.66 -2.45
C ILE A 47 6.55 -3.33 -3.04
N VAL A 48 6.33 -3.67 -4.31
CA VAL A 48 5.04 -3.40 -4.99
C VAL A 48 3.90 -4.15 -4.28
N LEU A 49 4.10 -5.42 -3.94
CA LEU A 49 3.09 -6.22 -3.26
C LEU A 49 2.78 -5.68 -1.87
N SER A 50 3.80 -5.28 -1.11
CA SER A 50 3.67 -4.65 0.21
C SER A 50 2.87 -3.35 0.17
N ILE A 51 3.09 -2.51 -0.85
CA ILE A 51 2.31 -1.28 -1.07
C ILE A 51 0.86 -1.62 -1.43
N ALA A 52 0.66 -2.52 -2.39
CA ALA A 52 -0.66 -2.89 -2.89
C ALA A 52 -1.55 -3.50 -1.79
N ASP A 53 -1.00 -4.39 -0.97
CA ASP A 53 -1.70 -5.04 0.14
C ASP A 53 -2.16 -4.04 1.22
N ARG A 54 -1.32 -3.05 1.52
CA ARG A 54 -1.65 -2.01 2.49
C ARG A 54 -2.73 -1.09 1.97
N LEU A 55 -2.66 -0.68 0.70
CA LEU A 55 -3.71 0.11 0.05
C LEU A 55 -5.04 -0.66 0.02
N ALA A 56 -5.01 -1.93 -0.36
CA ALA A 56 -6.19 -2.79 -0.38
C ALA A 56 -6.81 -2.94 1.01
N SER A 57 -5.98 -3.12 2.04
CA SER A 57 -6.43 -3.21 3.43
C SER A 57 -7.05 -1.88 3.91
N LEU A 58 -6.44 -0.74 3.61
CA LEU A 58 -7.00 0.58 3.94
C LEU A 58 -8.37 0.78 3.30
N VAL A 59 -8.49 0.56 1.99
CA VAL A 59 -9.76 0.73 1.28
C VAL A 59 -10.82 -0.25 1.79
N GLY A 60 -10.48 -1.54 1.90
CA GLY A 60 -11.43 -2.58 2.29
C GLY A 60 -11.98 -2.38 3.71
N LEU A 61 -11.11 -2.03 4.66
CA LEU A 61 -11.53 -1.80 6.05
C LEU A 61 -12.37 -0.52 6.19
N PHE A 62 -12.00 0.57 5.50
CA PHE A 62 -12.81 1.79 5.52
C PHE A 62 -14.17 1.59 4.84
N ALA A 63 -14.23 0.89 3.70
CA ALA A 63 -15.47 0.54 3.01
C ALA A 63 -16.37 -0.37 3.87
N SER A 64 -15.77 -1.22 4.70
CA SER A 64 -16.50 -2.08 5.65
C SER A 64 -17.02 -1.33 6.89
N GLY A 65 -16.76 -0.02 7.01
CA GLY A 65 -17.11 0.77 8.19
C GLY A 65 -16.19 0.51 9.40
N CYS A 66 -15.09 -0.22 9.22
CA CYS A 66 -14.11 -0.55 10.26
C CYS A 66 -13.12 0.60 10.50
N GLN A 67 -13.62 1.84 10.48
CA GLN A 67 -12.82 3.04 10.66
C GLN A 67 -12.22 3.06 12.09
N PRO A 68 -10.99 3.55 12.27
CA PRO A 68 -10.37 3.58 13.58
C PRO A 68 -11.05 4.65 14.45
N SER A 69 -11.31 4.32 15.71
CA SER A 69 -11.82 5.29 16.68
C SER A 69 -10.67 6.11 17.28
N SER A 70 -10.96 7.25 17.92
CA SER A 70 -9.94 8.04 18.62
C SER A 70 -9.16 7.21 19.64
N THR A 71 -9.85 6.30 20.33
CA THR A 71 -9.36 5.60 21.51
C THR A 71 -8.81 4.20 21.22
N ASN A 72 -9.16 3.59 20.07
CA ASN A 72 -8.76 2.24 19.73
C ASN A 72 -8.61 2.04 18.22
N ASP A 73 -7.60 1.26 17.83
CA ASP A 73 -7.30 0.84 16.46
C ASP A 73 -7.39 -0.70 16.37
N PRO A 74 -8.62 -1.26 16.38
CA PRO A 74 -8.82 -2.71 16.48
C PRO A 74 -8.30 -3.47 15.26
N PHE A 75 -8.21 -2.82 14.10
CA PHE A 75 -7.79 -3.41 12.83
C PHE A 75 -6.39 -2.97 12.39
N GLY A 76 -5.68 -2.18 13.20
CA GLY A 76 -4.32 -1.76 12.92
C GLY A 76 -4.19 -0.77 11.75
N LEU A 77 -5.23 0.01 11.44
CA LEU A 77 -5.21 0.97 10.33
C LEU A 77 -4.11 2.01 10.47
N ARG A 78 -3.78 2.45 11.70
CA ARG A 78 -2.62 3.32 11.94
C ARG A 78 -1.33 2.63 11.53
N ARG A 79 -1.17 1.37 11.93
CA ARG A 79 0.03 0.57 11.64
C ARG A 79 0.18 0.33 10.14
N ILE A 80 -0.93 0.07 9.45
CA ILE A 80 -0.97 -0.09 7.99
C ILE A 80 -0.54 1.21 7.30
N SER A 81 -1.11 2.37 7.69
CA SER A 81 -0.73 3.68 7.16
C SER A 81 0.76 3.99 7.36
N TYR A 82 1.28 3.78 8.58
CA TYR A 82 2.70 3.98 8.86
C TYR A 82 3.61 3.04 8.06
N GLY A 83 3.24 1.76 7.96
CA GLY A 83 4.00 0.79 7.16
C GLY A 83 4.04 1.15 5.67
N LEU A 84 2.93 1.66 5.12
CA LEU A 84 2.88 2.13 3.74
C LEU A 84 3.83 3.31 3.53
N VAL A 85 3.77 4.32 4.41
CA VAL A 85 4.65 5.49 4.35
C VAL A 85 6.12 5.09 4.49
N GLN A 86 6.45 4.21 5.44
CA GLN A 86 7.82 3.75 5.65
C GLN A 86 8.37 3.06 4.41
N VAL A 87 7.60 2.19 3.75
CA VAL A 87 8.03 1.54 2.50
C VAL A 87 8.25 2.57 1.39
N LEU A 88 7.35 3.54 1.22
CA LEU A 88 7.47 4.57 0.18
C LEU A 88 8.70 5.45 0.39
N VAL A 89 8.93 5.92 1.62
CA VAL A 89 10.07 6.79 1.98
C VAL A 89 11.40 6.04 1.82
N GLU A 90 11.52 4.88 2.48
CA GLU A 90 12.80 4.16 2.61
C GLU A 90 13.21 3.47 1.30
N LYS A 91 12.26 3.26 0.38
CA LYS A 91 12.51 2.70 -0.96
C LYS A 91 12.46 3.75 -2.06
N ASP A 92 12.37 5.04 -1.71
CA ASP A 92 12.30 6.15 -2.66
C ASP A 92 11.28 5.89 -3.79
N ARG A 93 10.06 5.53 -3.39
CA ARG A 93 8.96 5.24 -4.31
C ARG A 93 7.96 6.38 -4.26
N ASN A 94 7.79 7.05 -5.40
CA ASN A 94 6.76 8.06 -5.55
C ASN A 94 5.42 7.41 -5.94
N LEU A 95 4.33 7.87 -5.35
CA LEU A 95 3.00 7.32 -5.54
C LEU A 95 1.94 8.44 -5.48
N ASP A 96 1.09 8.52 -6.51
CA ASP A 96 -0.16 9.27 -6.40
C ASP A 96 -1.13 8.48 -5.52
N LEU A 97 -1.25 8.89 -4.26
CA LEU A 97 -2.08 8.19 -3.28
C LEU A 97 -3.55 8.11 -3.69
N LYS A 98 -4.10 9.16 -4.33
CA LYS A 98 -5.53 9.16 -4.72
C LYS A 98 -5.74 8.13 -5.83
N GLN A 99 -4.90 8.17 -6.86
CA GLN A 99 -4.98 7.21 -7.97
C GLN A 99 -4.75 5.78 -7.48
N ALA A 100 -3.80 5.57 -6.56
CA ALA A 100 -3.50 4.25 -6.01
C ALA A 100 -4.67 3.69 -5.18
N LEU A 101 -5.34 4.53 -4.38
CA LEU A 101 -6.53 4.15 -3.63
C LEU A 101 -7.73 3.86 -4.55
N GLU A 102 -7.90 4.63 -5.64
CA GLU A 102 -8.93 4.37 -6.66
C GLU A 102 -8.72 3.01 -7.32
N LEU A 103 -7.49 2.70 -7.76
CA LEU A 103 -7.14 1.38 -8.32
C LEU A 103 -7.37 0.25 -7.31
N ALA A 104 -7.01 0.46 -6.04
CA ALA A 104 -7.24 -0.52 -4.98
C ALA A 104 -8.74 -0.73 -4.69
N ALA A 105 -9.58 0.29 -4.89
CA ALA A 105 -11.04 0.20 -4.74
C ALA A 105 -11.71 -0.59 -5.88
N GLU A 106 -11.23 -0.45 -7.11
CA GLU A 106 -11.77 -1.16 -8.28
C GLU A 106 -11.68 -2.68 -8.15
N VAL A 107 -10.69 -3.18 -7.42
CA VAL A 107 -10.43 -4.63 -7.26
C VAL A 107 -11.04 -5.23 -5.98
N GLN A 108 -11.69 -4.41 -5.13
CA GLN A 108 -12.34 -4.92 -3.92
C GLN A 108 -13.56 -5.78 -4.25
N HIS A 109 -13.80 -6.81 -3.42
CA HIS A 109 -14.99 -7.66 -3.53
C HIS A 109 -16.22 -7.07 -2.84
N ILE A 110 -16.06 -5.94 -2.15
CA ILE A 110 -17.14 -5.20 -1.50
C ILE A 110 -17.41 -3.89 -2.25
N LYS A 111 -18.63 -3.39 -2.14
CA LYS A 111 -18.97 -2.08 -2.69
C LYS A 111 -18.15 -1.01 -1.97
N VAL A 112 -17.35 -0.24 -2.72
CA VAL A 112 -16.62 0.92 -2.21
C VAL A 112 -17.38 2.17 -2.66
N ASP A 113 -17.83 2.97 -1.70
CA ASP A 113 -18.48 4.25 -2.01
C ASP A 113 -17.41 5.30 -2.35
N ALA A 114 -17.73 6.28 -3.20
CA ALA A 114 -16.77 7.30 -3.62
C ALA A 114 -16.19 8.09 -2.42
N SER A 115 -17.00 8.28 -1.37
CA SER A 115 -16.57 8.93 -0.13
C SER A 115 -15.54 8.12 0.66
N THR A 116 -15.37 6.82 0.41
CA THR A 116 -14.39 5.99 1.11
C THR A 116 -12.96 6.47 0.84
N ILE A 117 -12.65 6.90 -0.39
CA ILE A 117 -11.32 7.39 -0.74
C ILE A 117 -11.00 8.68 0.02
N ASP A 118 -11.97 9.58 0.10
CA ASP A 118 -11.85 10.82 0.88
C ASP A 118 -11.75 10.53 2.37
N ASP A 119 -12.51 9.55 2.87
CA ASP A 119 -12.44 9.11 4.27
C ASP A 119 -11.07 8.52 4.62
N VAL A 120 -10.47 7.69 3.76
CA VAL A 120 -9.11 7.15 3.99
C VAL A 120 -8.09 8.30 4.10
N ARG A 121 -8.22 9.34 3.27
CA ARG A 121 -7.30 10.49 3.28
C ARG A 121 -7.53 11.44 4.46
N ALA A 122 -8.79 11.70 4.80
CA ALA A 122 -9.17 12.70 5.78
C ALA A 122 -9.23 12.15 7.22
N LYS A 123 -9.62 10.89 7.38
CA LYS A 123 -9.85 10.24 8.68
C LYS A 123 -8.76 9.23 9.03
N ASP A 124 -7.66 9.16 8.28
CA ASP A 124 -6.45 8.47 8.73
C ASP A 124 -6.03 9.08 10.08
N PRO A 125 -6.16 8.33 11.19
CA PRO A 125 -5.96 8.86 12.53
C PRO A 125 -4.49 9.18 12.82
N SER A 126 -3.56 8.69 11.98
CA SER A 126 -2.15 9.07 12.07
C SER A 126 -1.85 10.40 11.36
N ARG A 127 -2.79 10.89 10.53
CA ARG A 127 -2.66 12.07 9.65
C ARG A 127 -1.46 12.01 8.70
N VAL A 128 -0.76 10.88 8.62
CA VAL A 128 0.43 10.76 7.78
C VAL A 128 0.02 10.78 6.32
N LEU A 129 -1.05 10.05 5.96
CA LEU A 129 -1.54 9.99 4.58
C LEU A 129 -2.05 11.35 4.06
N SER A 130 -2.57 12.20 4.95
CA SER A 130 -3.02 13.56 4.58
C SER A 130 -1.87 14.48 4.15
N GLN A 131 -0.64 14.20 4.57
CA GLN A 131 0.56 14.94 4.19
C GLN A 131 1.21 14.40 2.91
N PHE A 132 0.86 13.17 2.51
CA PHE A 132 1.31 12.56 1.26
C PHE A 132 0.39 12.96 0.10
N ASN A 133 0.61 14.16 -0.40
CA ASN A 133 0.12 14.58 -1.71
C ASN A 133 1.32 15.07 -2.53
N ILE A 134 2.19 14.14 -2.95
CA ILE A 134 3.52 14.49 -3.46
C ILE A 134 3.67 14.12 -4.94
N THR A 135 3.06 14.92 -5.82
CA THR A 135 3.62 15.10 -7.17
C THR A 135 4.74 16.13 -7.09
N VAL A 136 5.87 15.79 -6.45
CA VAL A 136 7.15 16.53 -6.52
C VAL A 136 8.30 15.61 -6.06
N PRO A 137 9.53 15.76 -6.60
CA PRO A 137 10.64 14.86 -6.30
C PRO A 137 11.02 14.94 -4.81
N MET A 138 11.01 13.78 -4.16
CA MET A 138 11.14 13.62 -2.71
C MET A 138 12.59 13.77 -2.26
N VAL A 139 13.12 14.99 -2.26
CA VAL A 139 14.43 15.32 -1.62
C VAL A 139 14.31 16.43 -0.57
N ALA A 140 13.16 17.09 -0.40
CA ALA A 140 13.13 18.36 0.34
C ALA A 140 12.46 18.39 1.74
N THR A 141 11.77 17.35 2.24
CA THR A 141 10.84 17.56 3.39
C THR A 141 11.13 16.75 4.67
N ILE A 142 12.25 16.03 4.78
CA ILE A 142 12.54 15.25 6.02
C ILE A 142 13.38 16.04 7.07
N ASN A 143 13.85 17.25 6.76
CA ASN A 143 14.70 18.03 7.69
C ASN A 143 13.99 19.15 8.49
N SER A 144 12.79 18.91 9.04
CA SER A 144 12.24 19.87 10.01
C SER A 144 11.47 19.32 11.21
N ASN A 145 11.12 18.03 11.28
CA ASN A 145 10.34 17.50 12.41
C ASN A 145 11.03 16.38 13.22
N ALA A 146 12.29 16.08 12.95
CA ALA A 146 13.10 15.16 13.77
C ALA A 146 13.74 15.87 14.97
N MET A 147 13.01 16.71 15.72
CA MET A 147 13.46 17.32 16.98
C MET A 147 12.25 17.79 17.81
N THR A 148 11.52 16.87 18.46
CA THR A 148 10.88 17.08 19.77
C THR A 148 10.19 15.79 20.24
N TYR A 149 10.97 14.91 20.87
CA TYR A 149 10.49 14.04 21.96
C TYR A 149 11.59 14.04 23.03
N ASN A 150 11.44 14.94 24.00
CA ASN A 150 11.93 14.83 25.38
C ASN A 150 10.69 14.84 26.27
#